data_AF-A0A3B0SAT4-F1
#
_entry.id   AF-A0A3B0SAT4-F1
#
_cell.length_a   1.000
_cell.length_b   1.000
_cell.length_c   1.000
_cell.angle_alpha   90.00
_cell.angle_beta   90.00
_cell.angle_gamma   90.00
#
_symmetry.space_group_name_H-M   'P 1'
#
loop_
_entity.id
_entity.type
_entity.pdbx_description
1 polymer ?
#
loop_
_entity_poly.entity_id
_entity_poly.type
_entity_poly.pdbx_seq_one_letter_code
_entity_poly.pdbx_strand_id
1 'polypeptide(L)' 'MTDAALPSIAQIVQQYGLRASKKFGQHFLFDLNLTAKIVRESAIVSTDLVFEIGPGPGG' A
#
# COMPACT_ATOMS: atom_id res chain seq x y z
N MET A 1 20.96 -9.06 6.84
CA MET A 1 20.11 -10.22 6.49
C MET A 1 19.69 -9.99 5.06
N THR A 2 19.88 -10.96 4.17
CA THR A 2 19.60 -10.81 2.73
C THR A 2 18.15 -10.39 2.55
N ASP A 3 17.92 -9.13 2.15
CA ASP A 3 16.62 -8.63 1.72
C ASP A 3 16.15 -9.55 0.58
N ALA A 4 15.31 -10.52 0.90
CA ALA A 4 14.50 -11.16 -0.11
C ALA A 4 13.63 -10.03 -0.67
N ALA A 5 13.99 -9.51 -1.85
CA ALA A 5 13.31 -8.38 -2.46
C ALA A 5 11.81 -8.69 -2.48
N LEU A 6 11.05 -7.97 -1.66
CA LEU A 6 9.60 -8.13 -1.60
C LEU A 6 9.07 -7.86 -3.02
N PRO A 7 8.13 -8.68 -3.52
CA PRO A 7 7.54 -8.45 -4.82
C PRO A 7 6.89 -7.07 -4.85
N SER A 8 7.03 -6.36 -5.97
CA SER A 8 6.37 -5.07 -6.15
C SER A 8 4.85 -5.23 -6.07
N ILE A 9 4.14 -4.16 -5.71
CA ILE A 9 2.68 -4.19 -5.63
C ILE A 9 2.06 -4.58 -6.97
N ALA A 10 2.68 -4.19 -8.08
CA ALA A 10 2.30 -4.64 -9.41
C ALA A 10 2.42 -6.17 -9.58
N GLN A 11 3.49 -6.78 -9.08
CA GLN A 11 3.69 -8.24 -9.11
C GLN A 11 2.65 -8.97 -8.25
N ILE A 12 2.35 -8.46 -7.06
CA ILE A 12 1.31 -9.02 -6.18
C ILE A 12 -0.05 -8.94 -6.88
N VAL A 13 -0.41 -7.78 -7.41
CA VAL A 13 -1.69 -7.60 -8.12
C VAL A 13 -1.81 -8.53 -9.32
N GLN A 14 -0.73 -8.70 -10.09
CA GLN A 14 -0.71 -9.62 -11.22
C GLN A 14 -0.82 -11.09 -10.79
N GLN A 15 -0.03 -11.50 -9.78
CA GLN A 15 0.01 -12.87 -9.29
C GLN A 15 -1.34 -13.35 -8.76
N TYR A 16 -2.05 -12.49 -8.04
CA TYR A 16 -3.35 -12.81 -7.44
C TYR A 16 -4.54 -12.38 -8.29
N GLY A 17 -4.31 -11.84 -9.49
CA GLY A 17 -5.37 -11.37 -10.37
C GLY A 17 -6.24 -10.29 -9.74
N LEU A 18 -5.69 -9.49 -8.83
CA LEU A 18 -6.43 -8.44 -8.12
C LEU A 18 -6.84 -7.36 -9.13
N ARG A 19 -8.10 -6.94 -9.05
CA ARG A 19 -8.63 -5.84 -9.86
C ARG A 19 -9.40 -4.90 -8.98
N ALA A 20 -9.08 -3.61 -9.08
CA ALA A 20 -9.81 -2.57 -8.40
C ALA A 20 -11.27 -2.59 -8.86
N SER A 21 -12.21 -2.65 -7.91
CA SER A 21 -13.63 -2.67 -8.19
C SER A 21 -14.25 -1.30 -7.97
N LYS A 22 -14.79 -0.68 -9.04
CA LYS A 22 -15.45 0.63 -8.96
C LYS A 22 -16.65 0.66 -8.01
N LYS A 23 -17.40 -0.45 -7.88
CA LYS A 23 -18.52 -0.56 -6.93
C LYS A 23 -18.10 -0.43 -5.47
N PHE A 24 -16.83 -0.68 -5.17
CA PHE A 24 -16.23 -0.52 -3.84
C PHE A 24 -15.38 0.75 -3.74
N GLY A 25 -15.39 1.62 -4.75
CA GLY A 25 -14.59 2.85 -4.78
C GLY A 25 -13.08 2.61 -4.76
N GLN A 26 -12.61 1.42 -5.16
CA GLN A 26 -11.19 1.07 -5.03
C GLN A 26 -10.34 1.76 -6.09
N HIS A 27 -9.25 2.39 -5.64
CA HIS A 27 -8.16 2.90 -6.45
C HIS A 27 -6.85 2.49 -5.77
N PHE A 28 -6.07 1.61 -6.40
CA PHE A 28 -4.83 1.11 -5.82
C PHE A 28 -3.68 2.08 -6.08
N LEU A 29 -2.87 2.33 -5.05
CA LEU A 29 -1.63 3.08 -5.16
C LEU A 29 -0.49 2.10 -5.50
N PHE A 30 0.19 2.33 -6.62
CA PHE A 30 1.32 1.52 -7.06
C PHE A 30 2.68 2.22 -6.87
N ASP A 31 2.67 3.50 -6.52
CA ASP A 31 3.87 4.31 -6.32
C ASP A 31 4.18 4.44 -4.82
N LEU A 32 5.27 3.80 -4.40
CA LEU A 32 5.74 3.84 -3.01
C LEU A 32 6.23 5.24 -2.58
N ASN A 33 6.61 6.11 -3.53
CA ASN A 33 6.97 7.49 -3.19
C ASN A 33 5.74 8.28 -2.72
N LEU A 34 4.57 7.98 -3.28
CA LEU A 34 3.31 8.61 -2.89
C LEU A 34 2.86 8.11 -1.51
N THR A 35 2.92 6.81 -1.23
CA THR A 35 2.59 6.29 0.11
C THR A 35 3.56 6.81 1.17
N ALA A 36 4.86 6.84 0.87
CA ALA A 36 5.86 7.44 1.75
C ALA A 36 5.63 8.94 1.98
N LYS A 37 5.13 9.68 0.97
CA LYS A 37 4.73 11.08 1.14
C LYS A 37 3.54 11.19 2.09
N ILE A 38 2.48 10.39 1.91
CA ILE A 38 1.31 10.38 2.81
C ILE A 38 1.75 10.17 4.27
N VAL A 39 2.63 9.19 4.53
CA VAL A 39 3.17 8.94 5.87
C VAL A 39 3.93 10.16 6.41
N ARG A 40 4.82 10.78 5.62
CA ARG A 40 5.55 11.99 6.07
C ARG A 40 4.62 13.16 6.39
N GLU A 41 3.60 13.39 5.57
CA GLU A 41 2.64 14.50 5.77
C GLU A 41 1.67 14.22 6.93
N SER A 42 1.45 12.95 7.30
CA SER A 42 0.55 12.56 8.39
C SER A 42 1.07 12.92 9.79
N ALA A 43 2.36 13.27 9.91
CA ALA A 43 3.04 13.60 11.18
C ALA A 43 2.92 12.52 12.28
N ILE A 44 2.68 11.27 11.89
CA ILE A 44 2.62 10.11 12.78
C ILE A 44 4.00 9.86 13.39
N VAL A 45 4.03 9.56 14.69
CA VAL A 45 5.24 9.16 15.42
C VAL A 45 5.17 7.68 15.82
N SER A 46 6.29 7.10 16.21
CA SER A 46 6.41 5.65 16.48
C SER A 46 5.53 5.12 17.62
N THR A 47 5.00 6.00 18.47
CA THR A 47 4.12 5.65 19.59
C THR A 47 2.64 5.71 19.25
N ASP A 48 2.29 6.22 18.06
CA ASP A 48 0.90 6.36 17.66
C ASP A 48 0.31 5.00 17.28
N LEU A 49 -0.96 4.81 17.63
CA LEU A 49 -1.75 3.69 17.15
C LEU A 49 -2.43 4.07 15.84
N VAL A 50 -2.02 3.42 14.75
CA VAL A 50 -2.53 3.71 13.39
C VAL A 50 -3.58 2.68 12.99
N PHE A 51 -4.73 3.18 12.53
CA PHE A 51 -5.76 2.36 11.90
C PHE A 51 -5.84 2.70 10.41
N GLU A 52 -5.51 1.73 9.56
CA GLU A 52 -5.66 1.87 8.11
C GLU A 52 -7.03 1.35 7.67
N ILE A 53 -7.76 2.16 6.92
CA ILE A 53 -9.07 1.79 6.37
C ILE A 53 -8.95 1.62 4.86
N GLY A 54 -9.23 0.41 4.38
CA GLY A 54 -9.17 0.07 2.96
C GLY A 54 -7.75 -0.01 2.40
N PRO A 55 -6.88 -0.91 2.91
CA PRO A 55 -5.47 -1.00 2.52
C PRO A 55 -5.23 -1.41 1.05
N GLY A 56 -6.27 -1.94 0.37
CA GLY A 56 -6.13 -2.46 -0.99
C GLY A 56 -5.11 -3.60 -1.05
N PRO A 57 -4.28 -3.71 -2.11
CA PRO A 57 -3.24 -4.73 -2.21
C PRO A 57 -2.07 -4.53 -1.24
N GLY A 58 -2.07 -3.43 -0.47
CA GLY A 58 -1.02 -3.11 0.50
C GLY A 58 0.30 -2.73 -0.15
N GLY A 59 1.08 -1.91 0.56
CA GLY A 59 2.45 -1.51 0.26
C GLY A 59 3.04 -0.74 1.43
#